data_AF-A0A9W6TID0-F1
#
_entry.id   AF-A0A9W6TID0-F1
#
_cell.length_a   1.000
_cell.length_b   1.000
_cell.length_c   1.000
_cell.angle_alpha   90.00
_cell.angle_beta   90.00
_cell.angle_gamma   90.00
#
_symmetry.space_group_name_H-M   'P 1'
#
loop_
_entity.id
_entity.type
_entity.pdbx_description
1 polymer ?
#
loop_
_entity_poly.entity_id
_entity_poly.type
_entity_poly.pdbx_seq_one_letter_code
_entity_poly.pdbx_strand_id
1 'polypeptide(L)'
;MLQVARYYRPPEAAGADVEPRPLAYHRAAMAPRPEAAETDAQMELQHVLVLFRHGDRSPISRRVGAKLAMAPAETDFWAARLADLSVVGALNSGTRVVALDGAASPPPQQGGRWPCGQLTAAGIEMMRRKGRLLRERYAALLQDVDPEHELHVQSTNIRRTIHSAQSLLAGLFPEYFVHADAGNALAASERLQPDSRSFLAHVQTDRLRKKDGELLIHADDANGLAPQHSYELYRDLAKMLADELRLHAPPGFAEASQRVSEIIGAGSSKLVAWTGCE
;
A
#
# COMPACT_ATOMS: atom_id res chain seq x y z
N MET A 1 -2.22 -2.93 1.14
CA MET A 1 -1.99 -2.28 2.43
C MET A 1 -0.49 -2.05 2.58
N LEU A 2 -0.10 -0.91 3.11
CA LEU A 2 1.29 -0.56 3.40
C LEU A 2 1.37 -0.07 4.84
N GLN A 3 2.29 -0.61 5.62
CA GLN A 3 2.54 -0.25 7.01
C GLN A 3 4.00 0.15 7.19
N VAL A 4 4.22 1.23 7.91
CA VAL A 4 5.55 1.71 8.32
C VAL A 4 5.48 1.99 9.83
N ALA A 5 6.21 1.23 10.63
CA ALA A 5 6.23 1.38 12.08
C ALA A 5 7.65 1.65 12.59
N ARG A 6 7.81 2.58 13.53
CA ARG A 6 9.01 2.69 14.38
C ARG A 6 8.76 1.90 15.65
N TYR A 7 9.67 0.99 16.02
CA TYR A 7 9.60 0.30 17.31
C TYR A 7 10.34 1.13 18.38
N TYR A 8 9.59 1.70 19.33
CA TYR A 8 10.17 2.35 20.51
C TYR A 8 10.16 1.37 21.71
N ARG A 9 11.34 1.08 22.28
CA ARG A 9 11.44 0.43 23.60
C ARG A 9 11.45 1.56 24.66
N PRO A 10 10.42 1.71 25.49
CA PRO A 10 10.44 2.75 26.51
C PRO A 10 11.45 2.40 27.62
N PRO A 11 12.13 3.40 28.20
CA PRO A 11 12.90 3.19 29.43
C PRO A 11 11.93 2.98 30.61
N GLU A 12 12.22 2.00 31.46
CA GLU A 12 11.43 1.70 32.65
C GLU A 12 11.35 2.91 33.58
N ALA A 13 10.15 3.47 33.82
CA ALA A 13 9.92 4.32 35.01
C ALA A 13 8.43 4.49 35.38
N ALA A 14 8.08 3.90 36.52
CA ALA A 14 7.28 4.42 37.64
C ALA A 14 6.03 5.30 37.41
N GLY A 15 4.86 4.67 37.58
CA GLY A 15 3.74 5.08 38.44
C GLY A 15 3.20 6.52 38.44
N ALA A 16 1.98 6.71 37.92
CA ALA A 16 0.94 7.56 38.52
C ALA A 16 -0.43 7.33 37.83
N ASP A 17 -1.46 7.05 38.62
CA ASP A 17 -2.87 6.95 38.23
C ASP A 17 -3.46 8.33 37.86
N VAL A 18 -4.09 8.46 36.68
CA VAL A 18 -5.01 9.57 36.35
C VAL A 18 -6.16 9.04 35.49
N GLU A 19 -7.40 9.06 36.01
CA GLU A 19 -8.61 8.69 35.25
C GLU A 19 -8.98 9.74 34.18
N PRO A 20 -9.39 9.33 32.95
CA PRO A 20 -9.81 10.28 31.92
C PRO A 20 -11.34 10.50 31.88
N ARG A 21 -11.75 11.77 31.80
CA ARG A 21 -13.12 12.22 31.47
C ARG A 21 -13.36 12.20 29.94
N PRO A 22 -14.60 12.00 29.47
CA PRO A 22 -14.89 11.91 28.03
C PRO A 22 -15.05 13.30 27.39
N LEU A 23 -14.55 13.46 26.17
CA LEU A 23 -14.77 14.64 25.33
C LEU A 23 -15.63 14.30 24.11
N ALA A 24 -16.63 15.15 23.89
CA ALA A 24 -17.60 15.06 22.80
C ALA A 24 -17.00 15.45 21.44
N TYR A 25 -17.46 14.77 20.39
CA TYR A 25 -17.07 14.99 19.00
C TYR A 25 -17.79 16.19 18.38
N HIS A 26 -17.05 17.10 17.76
CA HIS A 26 -17.56 17.98 16.70
C HIS A 26 -16.64 17.96 15.47
N ARG A 27 -17.24 17.86 14.29
CA ARG A 27 -16.59 17.78 12.98
C ARG A 27 -16.78 19.11 12.22
N ALA A 28 -15.69 19.54 11.57
CA ALA A 28 -15.58 20.44 10.41
C ALA A 28 -14.95 21.83 10.64
N ALA A 29 -13.77 21.98 10.03
CA ALA A 29 -13.10 23.16 9.48
C ALA A 29 -13.12 24.48 10.28
N MET A 30 -12.08 24.72 11.09
CA MET A 30 -11.66 26.07 11.50
C MET A 30 -10.14 26.12 11.61
N ALA A 31 -9.55 27.29 11.34
CA ALA A 31 -8.14 27.60 11.62
C ALA A 31 -7.74 27.11 13.04
N PRO A 32 -6.47 26.70 13.26
CA PRO A 32 -6.07 26.08 14.51
C PRO A 32 -6.39 27.02 15.69
N ARG A 33 -7.13 26.52 16.68
CA ARG A 33 -7.27 27.19 17.97
C ARG A 33 -5.89 27.25 18.63
N PRO A 34 -5.51 28.38 19.25
CA PRO A 34 -4.17 28.57 19.81
C PRO A 34 -3.80 27.53 20.90
N GLU A 35 -4.78 27.00 21.64
CA GLU A 35 -4.55 25.93 22.64
C GLU A 35 -4.25 24.54 22.04
N ALA A 36 -4.70 24.26 20.81
CA ALA A 36 -4.39 22.99 20.14
C ALA A 36 -2.95 22.95 19.58
N ALA A 37 -2.34 24.13 19.38
CA ALA A 37 -0.98 24.24 18.88
C ALA A 37 0.07 23.85 19.93
N GLU A 38 -0.23 23.99 21.22
CA GLU A 38 0.67 23.57 22.31
C GLU A 38 0.60 22.06 22.59
N THR A 39 -0.54 21.41 22.33
CA THR A 39 -0.70 19.96 22.50
C THR A 39 -0.14 19.17 21.31
N ASP A 40 -0.23 19.69 20.08
CA ASP A 40 0.42 19.10 18.89
C ASP A 40 1.95 19.10 19.01
N ALA A 41 2.53 20.04 19.78
CA ALA A 41 3.96 20.11 20.02
C ALA A 41 4.52 18.97 20.90
N GLN A 42 3.65 18.14 21.50
CA GLN A 42 4.02 17.02 22.39
C GLN A 42 3.74 15.64 21.80
N MET A 43 3.22 15.56 20.56
CA MET A 43 2.83 14.30 19.94
C MET A 43 3.91 13.80 18.97
N GLU A 44 4.33 12.54 19.15
CA GLU A 44 5.26 11.87 18.24
C GLU A 44 4.51 10.86 17.36
N LEU A 45 4.74 10.92 16.05
CA LEU A 45 4.17 9.95 15.11
C LEU A 45 4.96 8.64 15.19
N GLN A 46 4.32 7.56 15.64
CA GLN A 46 4.97 6.25 15.84
C GLN A 46 4.72 5.25 14.68
N HIS A 47 3.52 5.26 14.08
CA HIS A 47 3.14 4.29 13.05
C HIS A 47 2.22 4.95 12.01
N VAL A 48 2.47 4.67 10.72
CA VAL A 48 1.59 4.99 9.60
C VAL A 48 1.08 3.72 8.92
N LEU A 49 -0.24 3.61 8.85
CA LEU A 49 -0.95 2.58 8.08
C LEU A 49 -1.64 3.22 6.87
N VAL A 50 -1.35 2.73 5.67
CA VAL A 50 -1.94 3.21 4.41
C VAL A 50 -2.67 2.08 3.69
N LEU A 51 -3.98 2.25 3.55
CA LEU A 51 -4.81 1.43 2.67
C LEU A 51 -5.11 2.21 1.39
N PHE A 52 -4.87 1.56 0.25
CA PHE A 52 -5.12 2.18 -1.05
C PHE A 52 -5.65 1.14 -2.02
N ARG A 53 -6.50 1.61 -2.93
CA ARG A 53 -6.90 0.87 -4.12
C ARG A 53 -5.79 0.97 -5.17
N HIS A 54 -5.77 -0.01 -6.07
CA HIS A 54 -4.96 0.05 -7.29
C HIS A 54 -5.15 1.37 -8.06
N GLY A 55 -4.15 1.71 -8.88
CA GLY A 55 -4.20 2.87 -9.75
C GLY A 55 -5.19 2.74 -10.92
N ASP A 56 -5.20 3.74 -11.81
CA ASP A 56 -6.01 3.68 -13.03
C ASP A 56 -5.71 2.42 -13.87
N ARG A 57 -6.75 1.86 -14.48
CA ARG A 57 -6.66 0.58 -15.20
C ARG A 57 -7.64 0.53 -16.36
N SER A 58 -7.35 -0.34 -17.31
CA SER A 58 -8.32 -0.71 -18.34
C SER A 58 -9.58 -1.37 -17.74
N PRO A 59 -10.70 -1.38 -18.48
CA PRO A 59 -11.93 -2.08 -18.09
C PRO A 59 -11.67 -3.56 -17.78
N ILE A 60 -12.43 -4.16 -16.86
CA ILE A 60 -12.26 -5.59 -16.48
C ILE A 60 -12.83 -6.57 -17.51
N SER A 61 -13.78 -6.11 -18.33
CA SER A 61 -14.45 -6.91 -19.35
C SER A 61 -14.70 -6.03 -20.57
N ARG A 62 -14.65 -6.65 -21.74
CA ARG A 62 -15.06 -6.03 -23.00
C ARG A 62 -16.57 -5.99 -23.18
N ARG A 63 -17.32 -6.74 -22.37
CA ARG A 63 -18.77 -6.79 -22.44
C ARG A 63 -19.39 -6.52 -21.07
N VAL A 64 -20.39 -5.66 -21.03
CA VAL A 64 -21.24 -5.43 -19.86
C VAL A 64 -22.69 -5.72 -20.27
N GLY A 65 -23.15 -6.92 -19.91
CA GLY A 65 -24.43 -7.45 -20.37
C GLY A 65 -24.49 -7.62 -21.90
N ALA A 66 -25.72 -7.63 -22.43
CA ALA A 66 -25.95 -7.78 -23.87
C ALA A 66 -25.80 -6.49 -24.67
N LYS A 67 -25.75 -5.33 -24.00
CA LYS A 67 -25.91 -4.01 -24.64
C LYS A 67 -24.62 -3.23 -24.81
N LEU A 68 -23.56 -3.56 -24.07
CA LEU A 68 -22.30 -2.85 -24.13
C LEU A 68 -21.19 -3.83 -24.50
N ALA A 69 -20.57 -3.62 -25.65
CA ALA A 69 -19.40 -4.35 -26.12
C ALA A 69 -18.36 -3.37 -26.65
N MET A 70 -17.11 -3.50 -26.20
CA MET A 70 -16.01 -2.69 -26.71
C MET A 70 -15.74 -3.01 -28.18
N ALA A 71 -15.65 -1.96 -28.99
CA ALA A 71 -15.18 -2.03 -30.36
C ALA A 71 -13.68 -2.37 -30.43
N PRO A 72 -13.17 -2.84 -31.59
CA PRO A 72 -11.74 -3.06 -31.78
C PRO A 72 -10.90 -1.81 -31.49
N ALA A 73 -11.32 -0.64 -32.00
CA ALA A 73 -10.62 0.62 -31.77
C ALA A 73 -10.55 1.02 -30.27
N GLU A 74 -11.58 0.70 -29.48
CA GLU A 74 -11.55 0.91 -28.03
C GLU A 74 -10.60 -0.07 -27.33
N THR A 75 -10.50 -1.31 -27.84
CA THR A 75 -9.55 -2.29 -27.34
C THR A 75 -8.11 -1.82 -27.57
N ASP A 76 -7.81 -1.33 -28.78
CA ASP A 76 -6.50 -0.81 -29.14
C ASP A 76 -6.17 0.46 -28.33
N PHE A 77 -7.15 1.33 -28.11
CA PHE A 77 -7.04 2.51 -27.26
C PHE A 77 -6.59 2.17 -25.84
N TRP A 78 -7.14 1.10 -25.25
CA TRP A 78 -6.76 0.66 -23.90
C TRP A 78 -5.43 -0.07 -23.88
N ALA A 79 -5.15 -0.89 -24.90
CA ALA A 79 -3.85 -1.55 -25.06
C ALA A 79 -2.70 -0.52 -25.12
N ALA A 80 -2.89 0.54 -25.90
CA ALA A 80 -1.93 1.64 -26.05
C ALA A 80 -1.79 2.54 -24.81
N ARG A 81 -2.54 2.29 -23.73
CA ARG A 81 -2.43 2.98 -22.43
C ARG A 81 -1.78 2.14 -21.34
N LEU A 82 -1.53 0.87 -21.61
CA LEU A 82 -0.88 -0.01 -20.66
C LEU A 82 0.58 0.40 -20.47
N ALA A 83 1.14 0.03 -19.33
CA ALA A 83 2.53 0.31 -19.02
C ALA A 83 3.49 -0.39 -19.97
N ASP A 84 4.54 0.33 -20.39
CA ASP A 84 5.62 -0.22 -21.20
C ASP A 84 6.46 -1.24 -20.41
N LEU A 85 7.10 -2.18 -21.11
CA LEU A 85 7.88 -3.25 -20.47
C LEU A 85 9.06 -2.73 -19.65
N SER A 86 9.70 -1.63 -20.07
CA SER A 86 10.77 -0.97 -19.34
C SER A 86 10.30 -0.44 -17.97
N VAL A 87 9.05 0.05 -17.90
CA VAL A 87 8.41 0.45 -16.63
C VAL A 87 8.19 -0.75 -15.73
N VAL A 88 7.68 -1.85 -16.27
CA VAL A 88 7.50 -3.09 -15.50
C VAL A 88 8.84 -3.63 -15.01
N GLY A 89 9.89 -3.59 -15.84
CA GLY A 89 11.26 -3.96 -15.46
C GLY A 89 11.79 -3.10 -14.32
N ALA A 90 11.56 -1.78 -14.38
CA ALA A 90 11.95 -0.87 -13.29
C ALA A 90 11.19 -1.17 -12.00
N LEU A 91 9.88 -1.41 -12.04
CA LEU A 91 9.08 -1.81 -10.87
C LEU A 91 9.60 -3.09 -10.21
N ASN A 92 9.93 -4.10 -11.02
CA ASN A 92 10.45 -5.37 -10.54
C ASN A 92 11.88 -5.26 -9.98
N SER A 93 12.64 -4.23 -10.37
CA SER A 93 14.04 -4.09 -9.95
C SER A 93 14.21 -3.82 -8.44
N GLY A 94 13.20 -3.25 -7.78
CA GLY A 94 13.27 -2.82 -6.37
C GLY A 94 12.44 -3.65 -5.40
N THR A 95 11.76 -4.69 -5.87
CA THR A 95 10.80 -5.44 -5.05
C THR A 95 10.83 -6.92 -5.32
N ARG A 96 10.50 -7.72 -4.32
CA ARG A 96 10.24 -9.16 -4.45
C ARG A 96 8.87 -9.51 -3.91
N VAL A 97 8.10 -10.25 -4.70
CA VAL A 97 6.77 -10.72 -4.32
C VAL A 97 6.89 -12.10 -3.68
N VAL A 98 6.36 -12.24 -2.47
CA VAL A 98 6.37 -13.46 -1.66
C VAL A 98 4.95 -13.85 -1.27
N ALA A 99 4.72 -15.11 -0.89
CA ALA A 99 3.47 -15.52 -0.28
C ALA A 99 3.32 -14.89 1.13
N LEU A 100 2.11 -14.94 1.70
CA LEU A 100 1.84 -14.36 3.04
C LEU A 100 2.74 -14.95 4.13
N ASP A 101 3.04 -16.24 4.06
CA ASP A 101 3.92 -16.97 4.97
C ASP A 101 5.42 -16.80 4.66
N GLY A 102 5.76 -15.93 3.70
CA GLY A 102 7.14 -15.68 3.26
C GLY A 102 7.69 -16.73 2.28
N ALA A 103 6.91 -17.73 1.90
CA ALA A 103 7.30 -18.69 0.88
C ALA A 103 7.32 -18.07 -0.54
N ALA A 104 7.75 -18.86 -1.53
CA ALA A 104 7.67 -18.43 -2.93
C ALA A 104 6.22 -18.18 -3.35
N SER A 105 5.93 -16.98 -3.88
CA SER A 105 4.58 -16.62 -4.31
C SER A 105 4.18 -17.39 -5.57
N PRO A 106 2.92 -17.87 -5.70
CA PRO A 106 2.41 -18.36 -6.97
C PRO A 106 2.39 -17.22 -8.02
N PRO A 107 2.43 -17.54 -9.33
CA PRO A 107 2.43 -16.53 -10.37
C PRO A 107 1.27 -15.53 -10.23
N PRO A 108 1.52 -14.21 -10.32
CA PRO A 108 0.47 -13.22 -10.17
C PRO A 108 -0.69 -13.40 -11.13
N GLN A 109 -1.91 -13.39 -10.57
CA GLN A 109 -3.14 -13.50 -11.36
C GLN A 109 -3.29 -12.28 -12.27
N GLN A 110 -3.70 -12.52 -13.51
CA GLN A 110 -3.82 -11.45 -14.52
C GLN A 110 -4.90 -10.43 -14.14
N GLY A 111 -5.94 -10.83 -13.40
CA GLY A 111 -7.03 -9.93 -13.00
C GLY A 111 -7.95 -9.48 -14.13
N GLY A 112 -7.83 -10.10 -15.30
CA GLY A 112 -8.60 -9.86 -16.53
C GLY A 112 -7.89 -10.46 -17.74
N ARG A 113 -8.59 -10.58 -18.89
CA ARG A 113 -7.98 -11.00 -20.16
C ARG A 113 -7.38 -9.79 -20.85
N TRP A 114 -6.10 -9.82 -21.19
CA TRP A 114 -5.41 -8.70 -21.85
C TRP A 114 -6.22 -8.12 -23.04
N PRO A 115 -6.34 -6.77 -23.17
CA PRO A 115 -5.73 -5.74 -22.32
C PRO A 115 -6.56 -5.41 -21.07
N CYS A 116 -7.67 -6.11 -20.80
CA CYS A 116 -8.60 -5.82 -19.72
C CYS A 116 -8.01 -6.12 -18.32
N GLY A 117 -8.39 -5.28 -17.35
CA GLY A 117 -8.02 -5.41 -15.95
C GLY A 117 -6.55 -5.05 -15.63
N GLN A 118 -5.80 -4.55 -16.61
CA GLN A 118 -4.39 -4.20 -16.49
C GLN A 118 -4.21 -2.72 -16.09
N LEU A 119 -3.17 -2.45 -15.29
CA LEU A 119 -2.83 -1.10 -14.85
C LEU A 119 -2.33 -0.26 -16.04
N THR A 120 -2.79 0.98 -16.15
CA THR A 120 -2.33 1.92 -17.20
C THR A 120 -1.03 2.62 -16.78
N ALA A 121 -0.32 3.22 -17.74
CA ALA A 121 0.85 4.07 -17.46
C ALA A 121 0.45 5.26 -16.54
N ALA A 122 -0.71 5.86 -16.78
CA ALA A 122 -1.30 6.87 -15.90
C ALA A 122 -1.54 6.34 -14.48
N GLY A 123 -2.02 5.09 -14.35
CA GLY A 123 -2.22 4.43 -13.07
C GLY A 123 -0.92 4.22 -12.29
N ILE A 124 0.18 3.88 -12.98
CA ILE A 124 1.52 3.76 -12.39
C ILE A 124 1.99 5.11 -11.87
N GLU A 125 1.96 6.16 -12.71
CA GLU A 125 2.43 7.49 -12.31
C GLU A 125 1.60 8.07 -11.16
N MET A 126 0.28 7.82 -11.16
CA MET A 126 -0.60 8.21 -10.05
C MET A 126 -0.15 7.58 -8.74
N MET A 127 0.16 6.28 -8.74
CA MET A 127 0.61 5.57 -7.53
C MET A 127 2.01 6.02 -7.09
N ARG A 128 2.94 6.24 -8.03
CA ARG A 128 4.27 6.81 -7.76
C ARG A 128 4.18 8.19 -7.13
N ARG A 129 3.34 9.07 -7.68
CA ARG A 129 3.08 10.40 -7.09
C ARG A 129 2.51 10.27 -5.67
N LYS A 130 1.63 9.30 -5.43
CA LYS A 130 1.11 9.01 -4.09
C LYS A 130 2.23 8.63 -3.12
N GLY A 131 3.14 7.76 -3.53
CA GLY A 131 4.34 7.39 -2.76
C GLY A 131 5.22 8.59 -2.44
N ARG A 132 5.47 9.45 -3.42
CA ARG A 132 6.25 10.68 -3.23
C ARG A 132 5.62 11.61 -2.18
N LEU A 133 4.30 11.82 -2.26
CA LEU A 133 3.58 12.64 -1.29
C LEU A 133 3.62 12.04 0.13
N LEU A 134 3.60 10.70 0.26
CA LEU A 134 3.77 10.03 1.55
C LEU A 134 5.20 10.21 2.07
N ARG A 135 6.23 10.13 1.20
CA ARG A 135 7.63 10.41 1.56
C ARG A 135 7.80 11.82 2.11
N GLU A 136 7.23 12.80 1.43
CA GLU A 136 7.26 14.21 1.85
C GLU A 136 6.52 14.40 3.18
N ARG A 137 5.31 13.84 3.32
CA ARG A 137 4.48 14.00 4.51
C ARG A 137 5.07 13.34 5.76
N TYR A 138 5.71 12.18 5.59
CA TYR A 138 6.24 11.38 6.69
C TYR A 138 7.77 11.39 6.73
N ALA A 139 8.41 12.42 6.18
CA ALA A 139 9.86 12.51 6.08
C ALA A 139 10.56 12.32 7.44
N ALA A 140 10.01 12.93 8.50
CA ALA A 140 10.54 12.78 9.86
C ALA A 140 10.50 11.32 10.34
N LEU A 141 9.39 10.60 10.13
CA LEU A 141 9.27 9.18 10.47
C LEU A 141 10.23 8.34 9.63
N LEU A 142 10.31 8.60 8.33
CA LEU A 142 11.06 7.77 7.37
C LEU A 142 12.58 7.97 7.45
N GLN A 143 13.06 9.04 8.09
CA GLN A 143 14.49 9.35 8.16
C GLN A 143 15.33 8.24 8.83
N ASP A 144 14.77 7.58 9.85
CA ASP A 144 15.45 6.56 10.65
C ASP A 144 14.87 5.15 10.45
N VAL A 145 13.92 4.99 9.52
CA VAL A 145 13.30 3.69 9.21
C VAL A 145 14.23 2.89 8.32
N ASP A 146 14.49 1.63 8.65
CA ASP A 146 15.06 0.66 7.73
C ASP A 146 13.95 -0.07 6.95
N PRO A 147 13.72 0.26 5.65
CA PRO A 147 12.59 -0.28 4.91
C PRO A 147 12.63 -1.79 4.67
N GLU A 148 13.75 -2.46 4.94
CA GLU A 148 13.84 -3.93 4.84
C GLU A 148 13.29 -4.65 6.06
N HIS A 149 13.25 -3.98 7.22
CA HIS A 149 12.83 -4.56 8.49
C HIS A 149 11.57 -3.92 9.08
N GLU A 150 11.34 -2.63 8.81
CA GLU A 150 10.26 -1.83 9.43
C GLU A 150 9.10 -1.51 8.47
N LEU A 151 9.22 -1.93 7.20
CA LEU A 151 8.18 -1.79 6.19
C LEU A 151 7.45 -3.12 5.99
N HIS A 152 6.13 -3.13 6.21
CA HIS A 152 5.30 -4.25 5.83
C HIS A 152 4.38 -3.89 4.65
N VAL A 153 4.46 -4.65 3.57
CA VAL A 153 3.65 -4.43 2.36
C VAL A 153 2.83 -5.66 2.04
N GLN A 154 1.51 -5.52 1.97
CA GLN A 154 0.60 -6.59 1.56
C GLN A 154 -0.28 -6.19 0.38
N SER A 155 -0.51 -7.11 -0.55
CA SER A 155 -1.38 -6.93 -1.71
C SER A 155 -2.23 -8.18 -1.94
N THR A 156 -3.36 -8.05 -2.65
CA THR A 156 -3.93 -9.24 -3.31
C THR A 156 -2.96 -9.76 -4.36
N ASN A 157 -3.01 -11.05 -4.68
CA ASN A 157 -2.21 -11.66 -5.74
C ASN A 157 -2.75 -11.34 -7.16
N ILE A 158 -3.01 -10.06 -7.45
CA ILE A 158 -3.45 -9.60 -8.75
C ILE A 158 -2.41 -8.63 -9.31
N ARG A 159 -1.99 -8.82 -10.57
CA ARG A 159 -0.93 -8.01 -11.20
C ARG A 159 -1.13 -6.50 -11.03
N ARG A 160 -2.35 -5.99 -11.24
CA ARG A 160 -2.64 -4.55 -11.10
C ARG A 160 -2.45 -4.02 -9.67
N THR A 161 -2.72 -4.81 -8.63
CA THR A 161 -2.58 -4.37 -7.24
C THR A 161 -1.12 -4.45 -6.81
N ILE A 162 -0.40 -5.49 -7.23
CA ILE A 162 1.04 -5.63 -7.05
C ILE A 162 1.78 -4.46 -7.72
N HIS A 163 1.52 -4.19 -9.01
CA HIS A 163 2.14 -3.07 -9.72
C HIS A 163 1.80 -1.71 -9.09
N SER A 164 0.59 -1.56 -8.52
CA SER A 164 0.23 -0.34 -7.80
C SER A 164 1.03 -0.17 -6.50
N ALA A 165 1.27 -1.26 -5.76
CA ALA A 165 2.11 -1.26 -4.57
C ALA A 165 3.57 -0.95 -4.93
N GLN A 166 4.14 -1.63 -5.93
CA GLN A 166 5.48 -1.34 -6.44
C GLN A 166 5.61 0.12 -6.87
N SER A 167 4.62 0.66 -7.59
CA SER A 167 4.65 2.04 -8.07
C SER A 167 4.66 3.03 -6.91
N LEU A 168 3.86 2.79 -5.87
CA LEU A 168 3.87 3.59 -4.66
C LEU A 168 5.22 3.50 -3.95
N LEU A 169 5.78 2.31 -3.80
CA LEU A 169 7.11 2.10 -3.22
C LEU A 169 8.21 2.82 -4.01
N ALA A 170 8.13 2.85 -5.35
CA ALA A 170 9.07 3.60 -6.18
C ALA A 170 9.01 5.12 -5.93
N GLY A 171 7.86 5.65 -5.51
CA GLY A 171 7.76 7.03 -5.05
C GLY A 171 8.20 7.25 -3.60
N LEU A 172 8.03 6.23 -2.74
CA LEU A 172 8.30 6.30 -1.31
C LEU A 172 9.79 6.06 -0.98
N PHE A 173 10.41 5.10 -1.66
CA PHE A 173 11.81 4.67 -1.51
C PHE A 173 12.49 4.53 -2.89
N PRO A 174 12.62 5.62 -3.67
CA PRO A 174 13.19 5.59 -5.02
C PRO A 174 14.59 4.98 -5.09
N GLU A 175 15.35 5.00 -4.00
CA GLU A 175 16.69 4.41 -3.89
C GLU A 175 16.77 2.89 -4.11
N TYR A 176 15.64 2.18 -4.04
CA TYR A 176 15.56 0.75 -4.34
C TYR A 176 15.27 0.45 -5.82
N PHE A 177 14.90 1.45 -6.63
CA PHE A 177 14.39 1.23 -7.99
C PHE A 177 15.35 1.77 -9.04
N VAL A 178 15.64 0.94 -10.05
CA VAL A 178 16.51 1.28 -11.17
C VAL A 178 15.82 1.02 -12.51
N HIS A 179 16.05 1.92 -13.46
CA HIS A 179 15.70 1.72 -14.85
C HIS A 179 16.59 0.61 -15.45
N ALA A 180 16.12 -0.63 -15.32
CA ALA A 180 16.87 -1.83 -15.71
C ALA A 180 17.45 -1.73 -17.14
N ASP A 181 16.78 -1.06 -18.06
CA ASP A 181 17.18 -0.95 -19.46
C ASP A 181 17.89 0.38 -19.82
N ALA A 182 18.38 1.16 -18.85
CA ALA A 182 18.87 2.53 -19.11
C ALA A 182 20.06 2.57 -20.08
N GLY A 183 20.87 1.51 -20.11
CA GLY A 183 21.97 1.34 -21.04
C GLY A 183 21.61 0.60 -22.33
N ASN A 184 20.37 0.13 -22.49
CA ASN A 184 19.95 -0.64 -23.66
C ASN A 184 19.34 0.30 -24.72
N ALA A 185 20.15 0.69 -25.70
CA ALA A 185 19.75 1.58 -26.79
C ALA A 185 18.56 1.06 -27.63
N LEU A 186 18.32 -0.26 -27.67
CA LEU A 186 17.17 -0.85 -28.37
C LEU A 186 15.86 -0.59 -27.62
N ALA A 187 15.88 -0.60 -26.28
CA ALA A 187 14.72 -0.30 -25.43
C ALA A 187 14.38 1.20 -25.39
N ALA A 188 15.37 2.07 -25.62
CA ALA A 188 15.17 3.52 -25.69
C ALA A 188 14.49 4.00 -27.01
N SER A 189 14.32 3.10 -27.99
CA SER A 189 13.81 3.44 -29.33
C SER A 189 12.28 3.48 -29.45
N GLU A 190 11.55 2.97 -28.45
CA GLU A 190 10.09 2.96 -28.46
C GLU A 190 9.52 4.31 -28.00
N ARG A 191 8.47 4.81 -28.69
CA ARG A 191 7.77 6.04 -28.32
C ARG A 191 7.01 5.84 -27.00
N LEU A 192 7.72 5.92 -25.88
CA LEU A 192 7.17 5.80 -24.54
C LEU A 192 6.05 6.82 -24.31
N GLN A 193 4.99 6.38 -23.65
CA GLN A 193 3.93 7.29 -23.21
C GLN A 193 4.49 8.39 -22.28
N PRO A 194 3.87 9.59 -22.23
CA PRO A 194 4.31 10.66 -21.33
C PRO A 194 4.42 10.22 -19.86
N ASP A 195 3.46 9.44 -19.36
CA ASP A 195 3.46 8.95 -17.98
C ASP A 195 4.58 7.92 -17.74
N SER A 196 4.84 7.02 -18.70
CA SER A 196 5.97 6.10 -18.65
C SER A 196 7.30 6.85 -18.62
N ARG A 197 7.48 7.87 -19.47
CA ARG A 197 8.69 8.72 -19.45
C ARG A 197 8.86 9.45 -18.13
N SER A 198 7.77 10.00 -17.60
CA SER A 198 7.76 10.65 -16.29
C SER A 198 8.20 9.68 -15.19
N PHE A 199 7.63 8.49 -15.14
CA PHE A 199 8.00 7.47 -14.16
C PHE A 199 9.49 7.13 -14.26
N LEU A 200 9.97 6.81 -15.47
CA LEU A 200 11.33 6.35 -15.71
C LEU A 200 12.39 7.42 -15.43
N ALA A 201 12.04 8.70 -15.59
CA ALA A 201 12.91 9.81 -15.22
C ALA A 201 13.14 9.96 -13.70
N HIS A 202 12.30 9.32 -12.86
CA HIS A 202 12.37 9.42 -11.41
C HIS A 202 12.92 8.16 -10.73
N VAL A 203 13.19 7.09 -11.48
CA VAL A 203 13.94 5.94 -10.97
C VAL A 203 15.42 6.11 -11.31
N GLN A 204 16.30 5.47 -10.57
CA GLN A 204 17.74 5.60 -10.80
C GLN A 204 18.11 5.03 -12.17
N THR A 205 19.09 5.64 -12.86
CA THR A 205 19.65 5.08 -14.10
C THR A 205 20.96 4.34 -13.86
N ASP A 206 21.67 4.69 -12.78
CA ASP A 206 22.94 4.09 -12.39
C ASP A 206 22.69 2.95 -11.39
N ARG A 207 22.92 1.71 -11.84
CA ARG A 207 22.76 0.51 -11.01
C ARG A 207 23.66 0.51 -9.78
N LEU A 208 24.80 1.22 -9.79
CA LEU A 208 25.72 1.31 -8.66
C LEU A 208 25.18 2.18 -7.52
N ARG A 209 24.16 3.00 -7.77
CA ARG A 209 23.50 3.84 -6.75
C ARG A 209 22.29 3.17 -6.12
N LYS A 210 21.90 2.00 -6.63
CA LYS A 210 20.76 1.24 -6.11
C LYS A 210 21.18 0.69 -4.75
N LYS A 211 20.32 0.85 -3.74
CA LYS A 211 20.56 0.21 -2.43
C LYS A 211 20.56 -1.32 -2.62
N ASP A 212 21.54 -1.98 -2.01
CA ASP A 212 21.63 -3.44 -1.99
C ASP A 212 20.51 -3.99 -1.11
N GLY A 213 19.42 -4.43 -1.73
CA GLY A 213 18.22 -4.92 -1.05
C GLY A 213 17.01 -4.96 -1.98
N GLU A 214 15.91 -5.56 -1.48
CA GLU A 214 14.61 -5.63 -2.16
C GLU A 214 13.49 -5.42 -1.15
N LEU A 215 12.50 -4.61 -1.50
CA LEU A 215 11.30 -4.44 -0.67
C LEU A 215 10.34 -5.61 -0.88
N LEU A 216 9.91 -6.24 0.21
CA LEU A 216 9.02 -7.40 0.13
C LEU A 216 7.56 -6.99 -0.02
N ILE A 217 6.86 -7.63 -0.95
CA ILE A 217 5.41 -7.53 -1.10
C ILE A 217 4.80 -8.91 -0.82
N HIS A 218 4.08 -9.02 0.28
CA HIS A 218 3.32 -10.21 0.66
C HIS A 218 2.03 -10.25 -0.16
N ALA A 219 1.92 -11.22 -1.08
CA ALA A 219 0.77 -11.40 -1.94
C ALA A 219 -0.19 -12.45 -1.35
N ASP A 220 -1.43 -12.05 -1.15
CA ASP A 220 -2.53 -12.90 -0.71
C ASP A 220 -3.26 -13.51 -1.92
N ASP A 221 -3.07 -14.81 -2.12
CA ASP A 221 -3.69 -15.57 -3.22
C ASP A 221 -5.14 -15.99 -2.92
N ALA A 222 -5.55 -15.98 -1.65
CA ALA A 222 -6.92 -16.30 -1.24
C ALA A 222 -7.91 -15.18 -1.61
N ASN A 223 -7.43 -14.06 -2.17
CA ASN A 223 -8.23 -12.85 -2.37
C ASN A 223 -8.95 -12.41 -1.09
N GLY A 224 -8.37 -12.70 0.08
CA GLY A 224 -8.79 -12.16 1.37
C GLY A 224 -8.68 -10.64 1.42
N LEU A 225 -8.21 -9.97 0.35
CA LEU A 225 -8.20 -8.53 0.15
C LEU A 225 -9.09 -8.00 -1.03
N ALA A 226 -9.92 -8.83 -1.72
CA ALA A 226 -10.77 -8.46 -2.90
C ALA A 226 -12.32 -8.57 -2.77
N PRO A 227 -13.11 -7.68 -3.43
CA PRO A 227 -14.22 -6.86 -2.92
C PRO A 227 -15.55 -7.55 -2.55
N GLN A 228 -15.53 -8.44 -1.56
CA GLN A 228 -16.55 -8.44 -0.49
C GLN A 228 -16.15 -7.45 0.65
N HIS A 229 -15.16 -6.60 0.35
CA HIS A 229 -14.14 -6.04 1.24
C HIS A 229 -14.46 -4.87 2.13
N SER A 230 -15.55 -4.13 1.98
CA SER A 230 -15.70 -2.94 2.83
C SER A 230 -15.87 -3.29 4.32
N TYR A 231 -16.40 -4.48 4.63
CA TYR A 231 -16.58 -4.96 6.00
C TYR A 231 -15.46 -5.88 6.51
N GLU A 232 -14.81 -6.64 5.62
CA GLU A 232 -13.73 -7.56 6.00
C GLU A 232 -12.35 -6.88 6.07
N LEU A 233 -12.16 -5.71 5.44
CA LEU A 233 -10.91 -4.93 5.53
C LEU A 233 -10.48 -4.64 6.98
N TYR A 234 -11.44 -4.37 7.87
CA TYR A 234 -11.17 -4.15 9.30
C TYR A 234 -10.78 -5.45 10.02
N ARG A 235 -11.30 -6.60 9.56
CA ARG A 235 -11.00 -7.93 10.12
C ARG A 235 -9.64 -8.44 9.65
N ASP A 236 -9.26 -8.19 8.41
CA ASP A 236 -7.95 -8.57 7.88
C ASP A 236 -6.85 -7.64 8.38
N LEU A 237 -7.17 -6.35 8.61
CA LEU A 237 -6.26 -5.42 9.29
C LEU A 237 -5.81 -5.96 10.64
N ALA A 238 -6.73 -6.52 11.42
CA ALA A 238 -6.42 -7.08 12.72
C ALA A 238 -5.75 -8.46 12.65
N LYS A 239 -5.83 -9.20 11.53
CA LYS A 239 -5.00 -10.40 11.30
C LYS A 239 -3.57 -10.04 10.92
N MET A 240 -3.41 -9.06 10.02
CA MET A 240 -2.10 -8.56 9.59
C MET A 240 -1.36 -7.91 10.77
N LEU A 241 -2.09 -7.18 11.60
CA LEU A 241 -1.58 -6.57 12.82
C LEU A 241 -1.62 -7.52 14.04
N ALA A 242 -2.04 -8.78 13.92
CA ALA A 242 -2.28 -9.62 15.10
C ALA A 242 -1.02 -9.81 15.93
N ASP A 243 0.11 -10.05 15.28
CA ASP A 243 1.38 -10.27 15.97
C ASP A 243 1.94 -8.95 16.52
N GLU A 244 1.78 -7.85 15.79
CA GLU A 244 2.18 -6.51 16.24
C GLU A 244 1.33 -6.04 17.44
N LEU A 245 0.02 -6.29 17.40
CA LEU A 245 -0.92 -5.95 18.48
C LEU A 245 -0.70 -6.83 19.71
N ARG A 246 -0.38 -8.11 19.56
CA ARG A 246 -0.01 -8.98 20.70
C ARG A 246 1.22 -8.47 21.43
N LEU A 247 2.17 -7.90 20.70
CA LEU A 247 3.44 -7.43 21.25
C LEU A 247 3.37 -5.99 21.76
N HIS A 248 2.53 -5.14 21.17
CA HIS A 248 2.60 -3.69 21.34
C HIS A 248 1.26 -2.98 21.59
N ALA A 249 0.15 -3.69 21.70
CA ALA A 249 -1.13 -3.03 21.98
C ALA A 249 -1.13 -2.41 23.40
N PRO A 250 -1.61 -1.16 23.54
CA PRO A 250 -1.75 -0.55 24.85
C PRO A 250 -2.85 -1.26 25.67
N PRO A 251 -2.80 -1.19 27.02
CA PRO A 251 -3.85 -1.75 27.88
C PRO A 251 -5.26 -1.26 27.46
N GLY A 252 -6.21 -2.19 27.36
CA GLY A 252 -7.62 -1.90 26.98
C GLY A 252 -7.90 -1.81 25.47
N PHE A 253 -6.91 -2.01 24.60
CA PHE A 253 -7.10 -1.96 23.14
C PHE A 253 -8.12 -2.99 22.64
N ALA A 254 -8.10 -4.21 23.17
CA ALA A 254 -9.02 -5.29 22.79
C ALA A 254 -10.48 -4.93 23.08
N GLU A 255 -10.75 -4.38 24.27
CA GLU A 255 -12.10 -3.97 24.69
C GLU A 255 -12.60 -2.77 23.88
N ALA A 256 -11.72 -1.81 23.57
CA ALA A 256 -12.04 -0.69 22.69
C ALA A 256 -12.38 -1.16 21.27
N SER A 257 -11.60 -2.09 20.71
CA SER A 257 -11.83 -2.66 19.37
C SER A 257 -13.14 -3.45 19.29
N GLN A 258 -13.45 -4.23 20.32
CA GLN A 258 -14.70 -4.98 20.42
C GLN A 258 -15.91 -4.04 20.50
N ARG A 259 -15.82 -2.99 21.32
CA ARG A 259 -16.87 -1.98 21.46
C ARG A 259 -17.11 -1.22 20.15
N VAL A 260 -16.06 -0.89 19.41
CA VAL A 260 -16.18 -0.28 18.07
C VAL A 260 -16.88 -1.25 17.10
N SER A 261 -16.51 -2.54 17.12
CA SER A 261 -17.10 -3.57 16.26
C SER A 261 -18.60 -3.76 16.49
N GLU A 262 -19.04 -3.68 17.75
CA GLU A 262 -20.45 -3.71 18.14
C GLU A 262 -21.19 -2.46 17.63
N ILE A 263 -20.61 -1.26 17.82
CA ILE A 263 -21.22 0.01 17.37
C ILE A 263 -21.44 0.04 15.86
N ILE A 264 -20.51 -0.53 15.08
CA ILE A 264 -20.60 -0.53 13.60
C ILE A 264 -21.37 -1.74 13.04
N GLY A 265 -21.91 -2.61 13.90
CA GLY A 265 -22.73 -3.76 13.48
C GLY A 265 -21.96 -4.90 12.82
N ALA A 266 -20.66 -5.06 13.10
CA ALA A 266 -19.79 -6.11 12.54
C ALA A 266 -19.82 -7.43 13.35
N GLY A 267 -20.91 -7.71 14.08
CA GLY A 267 -20.96 -8.72 15.16
C GLY A 267 -21.20 -10.19 14.74
N SER A 268 -20.84 -10.65 13.54
CA SER A 268 -21.08 -12.06 13.15
C SER A 268 -19.88 -12.98 13.38
N SER A 269 -20.13 -13.99 14.21
CA SER A 269 -19.24 -14.88 14.96
C SER A 269 -18.71 -16.12 14.22
N LYS A 270 -18.45 -16.08 12.90
CA LYS A 270 -18.05 -17.30 12.17
C LYS A 270 -16.61 -17.45 11.73
N LEU A 271 -15.76 -16.42 11.76
CA LEU A 271 -14.44 -16.54 11.13
C LEU A 271 -13.38 -15.62 11.77
N VAL A 272 -12.98 -15.86 13.01
CA VAL A 272 -11.84 -15.14 13.63
C VAL A 272 -11.07 -16.03 14.60
N ALA A 273 -9.73 -16.08 14.46
CA ALA A 273 -8.85 -16.91 15.29
C ALA A 273 -8.51 -16.29 16.66
N TRP A 274 -8.81 -15.01 16.91
CA TRP A 274 -8.54 -14.35 18.21
C TRP A 274 -9.68 -14.46 19.23
N THR A 275 -10.82 -15.09 18.90
CA THR A 275 -11.84 -15.43 19.92
C THR A 275 -11.47 -16.69 20.72
N GLY A 276 -10.28 -17.26 20.48
CA GLY A 276 -9.74 -18.41 21.20
C GLY A 276 -8.37 -18.14 21.82
N CYS A 277 -8.01 -16.87 22.06
CA CYS A 277 -6.92 -16.58 22.99
C CYS A 277 -7.48 -16.68 24.41
N GLU A 278 -7.35 -17.87 25.01
CA GLU A 278 -7.25 -18.02 26.47
C GLU A 278 -5.90 -17.48 26.96
#